data_AF-A0AAW9IJH8-F1
#
_entry.id   AF-A0AAW9IJH8-F1
#
_cell.length_a   1.000
_cell.length_b   1.000
_cell.length_c   1.000
_cell.angle_alpha   90.00
_cell.angle_beta   90.00
_cell.angle_gamma   90.00
#
_symmetry.space_group_name_H-M   'P 1'
#
loop_
_entity.id
_entity.type
_entity.pdbx_description
1 polymer ?
#
loop_
_entity_poly.entity_id
_entity_poly.type
_entity_poly.pdbx_seq_one_letter_code
_entity_poly.pdbx_strand_id
1 'polypeptide(L)'
;VNTGEESIDQAIVEDTIKPGLSFDKNSPKVYKLKLDSNGNATIDGDALPGYIAEDIKNENGNTSFKVNLGNINSAYRLVYRTDITNNDEVSFSNEAFLNGVGTGNIIKRPTITNSFTKSSDGSIDYSKKTMGWKITINPLKEPIKDLVIRDTFPNGGLSLISDTFI
;
A
#
# COMPACT_ATOMS: atom_id res chain seq x y z
N VAL A 1 0.67 12.42 -10.96
CA VAL A 1 -0.21 13.33 -11.73
C VAL A 1 0.65 14.05 -12.74
N ASN A 2 0.25 14.09 -14.01
CA ASN A 2 0.96 14.78 -15.10
C ASN A 2 2.46 14.43 -15.23
N THR A 3 2.82 13.14 -15.28
CA THR A 3 4.22 12.71 -15.42
C THR A 3 4.83 13.02 -16.79
N GLY A 4 4.01 13.40 -17.78
CA GLY A 4 4.47 13.90 -19.07
C GLY A 4 4.79 15.41 -19.07
N GLU A 5 4.58 16.10 -17.94
CA GLU A 5 4.79 17.56 -17.80
C GLU A 5 4.03 18.40 -18.83
N GLU A 6 2.83 17.95 -19.22
CA GLU A 6 1.96 18.67 -20.16
C GLU A 6 1.31 19.87 -19.48
N SER A 7 0.98 20.90 -20.27
CA SER A 7 0.16 22.02 -19.78
C SER A 7 -1.29 21.57 -19.66
N ILE A 8 -1.81 21.58 -18.43
CA ILE A 8 -3.21 21.24 -18.12
C ILE A 8 -3.85 22.42 -17.42
N ASP A 9 -4.88 22.99 -18.04
CA ASP A 9 -5.69 24.04 -17.44
C ASP A 9 -6.74 23.44 -16.50
N GLN A 10 -6.90 24.06 -15.32
CA GLN A 10 -7.90 23.66 -14.33
C GLN A 10 -7.85 22.16 -13.97
N ALA A 11 -6.65 21.65 -13.72
CA ALA A 11 -6.42 20.27 -13.32
C ALA A 11 -7.05 19.98 -11.95
N ILE A 12 -7.81 18.91 -11.88
CA ILE A 12 -8.54 18.39 -10.74
C ILE A 12 -8.29 16.89 -10.68
N VAL A 13 -7.78 16.44 -9.55
CA VAL A 13 -7.71 15.01 -9.23
C VAL A 13 -8.98 14.64 -8.46
N GLU A 14 -9.67 13.60 -8.89
CA GLU A 14 -10.84 13.06 -8.21
C GLU A 14 -10.57 11.61 -7.79
N ASP A 15 -10.98 11.23 -6.59
CA ASP A 15 -10.92 9.84 -6.12
C ASP A 15 -12.21 9.49 -5.35
N THR A 16 -12.57 8.21 -5.37
CA THR A 16 -13.73 7.68 -4.64
C THR A 16 -13.28 6.59 -3.69
N ILE A 17 -13.49 6.84 -2.39
CA ILE A 17 -13.22 5.91 -1.31
C ILE A 17 -14.24 4.79 -1.36
N LYS A 18 -13.74 3.58 -1.60
CA LYS A 18 -14.57 2.38 -1.69
C LYS A 18 -14.95 1.86 -0.30
N PRO A 19 -15.99 1.02 -0.18
CA PRO A 19 -16.35 0.37 1.09
C PRO A 19 -15.16 -0.31 1.75
N GLY A 20 -15.21 -0.40 3.08
CA GLY A 20 -14.12 -0.96 3.89
C GLY A 20 -12.96 0.01 4.16
N LEU A 21 -13.04 1.24 3.67
CA LEU A 21 -12.07 2.31 3.94
C LEU A 21 -12.77 3.57 4.49
N SER A 22 -12.06 4.34 5.33
CA SER A 22 -12.44 5.69 5.73
C SER A 22 -11.31 6.68 5.44
N PHE A 23 -11.64 7.83 4.88
CA PHE A 23 -10.66 8.83 4.47
C PHE A 23 -10.33 9.82 5.60
N ASP A 24 -9.03 10.04 5.85
CA ASP A 24 -8.58 11.15 6.69
C ASP A 24 -8.51 12.42 5.87
N LYS A 25 -9.56 13.25 5.95
CA LYS A 25 -9.68 14.53 5.25
C LYS A 25 -8.54 15.53 5.51
N ASN A 26 -7.78 15.35 6.58
CA ASN A 26 -6.64 16.22 6.92
C ASN A 26 -5.29 15.67 6.43
N SER A 27 -5.27 14.46 5.87
CA SER A 27 -4.07 13.80 5.35
C SER A 27 -3.56 14.24 3.96
N PRO A 28 -4.39 14.81 3.04
CA PRO A 28 -3.93 15.15 1.71
C PRO A 28 -2.75 16.12 1.71
N LYS A 29 -1.71 15.75 0.96
CA LYS A 29 -0.55 16.60 0.66
C LYS A 29 -0.19 16.48 -0.80
N VAL A 30 0.05 17.61 -1.45
CA VAL A 30 0.51 17.66 -2.84
C VAL A 30 1.95 18.14 -2.86
N TYR A 31 2.78 17.43 -3.60
CA TYR A 31 4.18 17.78 -3.82
C TYR A 31 4.41 17.96 -5.31
N LYS A 32 5.16 19.01 -5.68
CA LYS A 32 5.76 19.07 -7.01
C LYS A 32 6.84 17.99 -7.12
N LEU A 33 7.03 17.45 -8.33
CA LEU A 33 8.05 16.46 -8.60
C LEU A 33 9.10 17.02 -9.55
N LYS A 34 10.33 16.58 -9.35
CA LYS A 34 11.42 16.71 -10.31
C LYS A 34 11.69 15.35 -10.96
N LEU A 35 11.67 15.32 -12.29
CA LEU A 35 11.99 14.15 -13.10
C LEU A 35 13.45 14.20 -13.54
N ASP A 36 14.18 13.10 -13.43
CA ASP A 36 15.51 12.95 -14.01
C ASP A 36 15.45 12.48 -15.48
N SER A 37 16.61 12.41 -16.14
CA SER A 37 16.72 11.96 -17.54
C SER A 37 16.29 10.51 -17.78
N ASN A 38 16.12 9.73 -16.71
CA ASN A 38 15.67 8.33 -16.75
C ASN A 38 14.18 8.20 -16.39
N GLY A 39 13.48 9.32 -16.14
CA GLY A 39 12.08 9.34 -15.75
C GLY A 39 11.83 9.06 -14.26
N ASN A 40 12.86 9.02 -13.42
CA ASN A 40 12.67 8.85 -11.98
C ASN A 40 12.16 10.15 -11.36
N ALA A 41 11.10 10.05 -10.57
CA ALA A 41 10.47 11.19 -9.91
C ALA A 41 10.88 11.32 -8.44
N THR A 42 11.40 12.50 -8.07
CA THR A 42 11.71 12.89 -6.69
C THR A 42 10.86 14.07 -6.25
N ILE A 43 10.61 14.21 -4.94
CA ILE A 43 9.88 15.37 -4.40
C ILE A 43 10.74 16.62 -4.56
N ASP A 44 10.14 17.67 -5.10
CA ASP A 44 10.76 18.99 -5.30
C ASP A 44 10.16 20.00 -4.33
N GLY A 45 10.83 20.17 -3.18
CA GLY A 45 10.43 21.09 -2.13
C GLY A 45 9.38 20.56 -1.16
N ASP A 46 8.74 21.48 -0.43
CA ASP A 46 7.74 21.18 0.59
C ASP A 46 6.36 20.87 0.00
N ALA A 47 5.46 20.38 0.86
CA ALA A 47 4.05 20.25 0.49
C ALA A 47 3.47 21.61 0.12
N LEU A 48 2.78 21.66 -1.01
CA LEU A 48 2.13 22.86 -1.49
C LEU A 48 0.91 23.22 -0.61
N PRO A 49 0.77 24.49 -0.21
CA PRO A 49 -0.35 24.94 0.63
C PRO A 49 -1.64 25.07 -0.18
N GLY A 50 -2.79 24.99 0.51
CA GLY A 50 -4.08 25.42 -0.05
C GLY A 50 -4.89 24.36 -0.79
N TYR A 51 -4.49 23.09 -0.74
CA TYR A 51 -5.31 22.00 -1.28
C TYR A 51 -6.29 21.48 -0.23
N ILE A 52 -7.58 21.63 -0.51
CA ILE A 52 -8.68 21.11 0.30
C ILE A 52 -9.26 19.91 -0.43
N ALA A 53 -9.36 18.78 0.27
CA ALA A 53 -10.19 17.67 -0.17
C ALA A 53 -11.65 17.99 0.19
N GLU A 54 -12.49 18.17 -0.82
CA GLU A 54 -13.93 18.33 -0.61
C GLU A 54 -14.58 16.95 -0.50
N ASP A 55 -15.06 16.59 0.70
CA ASP A 55 -15.83 15.37 0.91
C ASP A 55 -17.19 15.48 0.20
N ILE A 56 -17.32 14.80 -0.93
CA ILE A 56 -18.55 14.72 -1.71
C ILE A 56 -19.16 13.35 -1.48
N LYS A 57 -20.37 13.29 -0.92
CA LYS A 57 -21.17 12.06 -1.01
C LYS A 57 -21.61 11.92 -2.45
N ASN A 58 -21.13 10.90 -3.15
CA ASN A 58 -21.63 10.61 -4.47
C ASN A 58 -23.05 10.00 -4.42
N GLU A 59 -23.69 9.82 -5.57
CA GLU A 59 -25.08 9.32 -5.68
C GLU A 59 -25.31 7.98 -4.97
N ASN A 60 -24.24 7.20 -4.74
CA ASN A 60 -24.27 5.92 -4.05
C ASN A 60 -23.96 6.02 -2.54
N GLY A 61 -23.76 7.24 -2.01
CA GLY A 61 -23.41 7.50 -0.61
C GLY A 61 -21.94 7.25 -0.27
N ASN A 62 -21.08 6.92 -1.24
CA ASN A 62 -19.65 6.74 -1.01
C ASN A 62 -18.97 8.11 -0.85
N THR A 63 -17.89 8.12 -0.08
CA THR A 63 -17.06 9.33 0.09
C THR A 63 -16.18 9.49 -1.14
N SER A 64 -16.27 10.62 -1.81
CA SER A 64 -15.35 11.03 -2.86
C SER A 64 -14.65 12.32 -2.44
N PHE A 65 -13.44 12.56 -2.95
CA PHE A 65 -12.77 13.84 -2.76
C PHE A 65 -12.16 14.38 -4.04
N LYS A 66 -12.03 15.71 -4.10
CA LYS A 66 -11.38 16.42 -5.20
C LYS A 66 -10.21 17.25 -4.71
N VAL A 67 -9.14 17.32 -5.50
CA VAL A 67 -8.00 18.20 -5.27
C VAL A 67 -7.78 19.04 -6.52
N ASN A 68 -8.11 20.33 -6.44
CA ASN A 68 -7.91 21.27 -7.54
C ASN A 68 -6.46 21.78 -7.54
N LEU A 69 -5.69 21.41 -8.55
CA LEU A 69 -4.29 21.79 -8.76
C LEU A 69 -4.13 23.11 -9.52
N GLY A 70 -5.21 23.67 -10.07
CA GLY A 70 -5.19 24.85 -10.92
C GLY A 70 -4.56 24.57 -12.28
N ASN A 71 -3.88 25.57 -12.85
CA ASN A 71 -3.15 25.39 -14.11
C ASN A 71 -1.76 24.83 -13.80
N ILE A 72 -1.43 23.68 -14.38
CA ILE A 72 -0.18 22.96 -14.11
C ILE A 72 0.60 22.68 -15.40
N ASN A 73 1.92 22.60 -15.28
CA ASN A 73 2.84 22.24 -16.37
C ASN A 73 4.02 21.40 -15.87
N SER A 74 3.84 20.71 -14.74
CA SER A 74 4.87 19.87 -14.11
C SER A 74 4.22 18.61 -13.56
N ALA A 75 5.04 17.65 -13.15
CA ALA A 75 4.57 16.46 -12.45
C ALA A 75 4.29 16.74 -10.97
N TYR A 76 3.25 16.09 -10.43
CA TYR A 76 2.86 16.21 -9.02
C TYR A 76 2.57 14.84 -8.40
N ARG A 77 2.79 14.75 -7.08
CA ARG A 77 2.41 13.60 -6.24
C ARG A 77 1.41 14.05 -5.20
N LEU A 78 0.22 13.46 -5.25
CA LEU A 78 -0.78 13.53 -4.21
C LEU A 78 -0.58 12.33 -3.26
N VAL A 79 -0.49 12.60 -1.96
CA VAL A 79 -0.39 11.60 -0.89
C VAL A 79 -1.54 11.82 0.08
N TYR A 80 -2.25 10.77 0.45
CA TYR A 80 -3.31 10.80 1.45
C TYR A 80 -3.38 9.46 2.19
N ARG A 81 -4.17 9.43 3.28
CA ARG A 81 -4.36 8.27 4.13
C ARG A 81 -5.83 7.86 4.17
N THR A 82 -6.05 6.56 4.07
CA THR A 82 -7.30 5.91 4.45
C THR A 82 -7.02 4.92 5.58
N ASP A 83 -7.97 4.81 6.49
CA ASP A 83 -7.97 3.78 7.52
C ASP A 83 -8.89 2.63 7.07
N ILE A 84 -8.55 1.39 7.45
CA ILE A 84 -9.36 0.20 7.15
C ILE A 84 -10.50 0.12 8.16
N THR A 85 -11.74 0.05 7.67
CA THR A 85 -12.95 -0.07 8.49
C THR A 85 -13.58 -1.46 8.40
N ASN A 86 -13.31 -2.21 7.32
CA ASN A 86 -13.72 -3.60 7.18
C ASN A 86 -12.52 -4.53 7.26
N ASN A 87 -12.31 -5.15 8.42
CA ASN A 87 -11.21 -6.09 8.61
C ASN A 87 -11.45 -7.44 7.95
N ASP A 88 -12.65 -7.76 7.45
CA ASP A 88 -12.87 -9.03 6.73
C ASP A 88 -12.33 -8.96 5.29
N GLU A 89 -12.21 -7.76 4.72
CA GLU A 89 -11.63 -7.56 3.40
C GLU A 89 -10.11 -7.72 3.38
N VAL A 90 -9.61 -8.38 2.33
CA VAL A 90 -8.16 -8.66 2.13
C VAL A 90 -7.58 -7.93 0.92
N SER A 91 -8.44 -7.29 0.14
CA SER A 91 -8.10 -6.59 -1.09
C SER A 91 -8.95 -5.33 -1.17
N PHE A 92 -8.29 -4.21 -1.34
CA PHE A 92 -8.93 -2.90 -1.47
C PHE A 92 -8.70 -2.38 -2.87
N SER A 93 -9.58 -1.51 -3.36
CA SER A 93 -9.39 -0.88 -4.67
C SER A 93 -9.49 0.63 -4.53
N ASN A 94 -8.52 1.31 -5.14
CA ASN A 94 -8.49 2.76 -5.23
C ASN A 94 -8.47 3.15 -6.70
N GLU A 95 -9.25 4.17 -7.07
CA GLU A 95 -9.37 4.63 -8.45
C GLU A 95 -9.35 6.15 -8.47
N ALA A 96 -8.28 6.69 -9.06
CA ALA A 96 -8.09 8.12 -9.21
C ALA A 96 -8.27 8.54 -10.67
N PHE A 97 -8.88 9.71 -10.86
CA PHE A 97 -9.12 10.34 -12.14
C PHE A 97 -8.47 11.72 -12.20
N LEU A 98 -7.94 12.09 -13.35
CA LEU A 98 -7.43 13.44 -13.66
C LEU A 98 -8.17 13.97 -14.90
N ASN A 99 -8.77 15.15 -14.79
CA ASN A 99 -9.37 15.86 -15.92
C ASN A 99 -8.32 16.63 -16.77
N GLY A 100 -8.64 16.98 -18.02
CA GLY A 100 -7.81 17.83 -18.90
C GLY A 100 -7.33 17.20 -20.21
N VAL A 101 -6.38 17.83 -20.92
CA VAL A 101 -5.69 17.21 -22.08
C VAL A 101 -4.62 16.27 -21.52
N GLY A 102 -4.54 15.02 -22.01
CA GLY A 102 -3.69 13.97 -21.44
C GLY A 102 -4.37 13.11 -20.34
N THR A 103 -5.70 12.93 -20.42
CA THR A 103 -6.50 12.19 -19.43
C THR A 103 -6.13 10.71 -19.28
N GLY A 104 -6.36 10.19 -18.07
CA GLY A 104 -6.29 8.76 -17.78
C GLY A 104 -6.85 8.45 -16.40
N ASN A 105 -7.45 7.27 -16.26
CA ASN A 105 -7.81 6.69 -14.97
C ASN A 105 -6.72 5.70 -14.53
N ILE A 106 -6.38 5.71 -13.24
CA ILE A 106 -5.47 4.71 -12.67
C ILE A 106 -6.20 3.98 -11.56
N ILE A 107 -6.30 2.66 -11.73
CA ILE A 107 -6.83 1.76 -10.72
C ILE A 107 -5.66 1.01 -10.08
N LYS A 108 -5.64 0.98 -8.75
CA LYS A 108 -4.73 0.13 -7.97
C LYS A 108 -5.52 -0.76 -7.02
N ARG A 109 -4.97 -1.95 -6.76
CA ARG A 109 -5.61 -2.99 -5.93
C ARG A 109 -4.60 -3.57 -4.93
N PRO A 110 -4.27 -2.84 -3.85
CA PRO A 110 -3.40 -3.39 -2.81
C PRO A 110 -4.09 -4.55 -2.09
N THR A 111 -3.29 -5.55 -1.70
CA THR A 111 -3.70 -6.65 -0.82
C THR A 111 -2.99 -6.54 0.51
N ILE A 112 -3.68 -6.91 1.58
CA ILE A 112 -3.11 -6.93 2.93
C ILE A 112 -3.43 -8.29 3.54
N THR A 113 -2.37 -9.06 3.82
CA THR A 113 -2.49 -10.40 4.38
C THR A 113 -1.42 -10.63 5.44
N ASN A 114 -1.78 -11.35 6.50
CA ASN A 114 -0.78 -11.94 7.39
C ASN A 114 0.05 -12.94 6.61
N SER A 115 1.36 -12.99 6.88
CA SER A 115 2.28 -13.87 6.19
C SER A 115 3.16 -14.62 7.17
N PHE A 116 3.71 -15.74 6.73
CA PHE A 116 4.75 -16.46 7.47
C PHE A 116 5.77 -17.02 6.51
N THR A 117 6.98 -17.23 7.00
CA THR A 117 8.06 -17.88 6.27
C THR A 117 8.71 -18.93 7.15
N LYS A 118 9.13 -20.04 6.53
CA LYS A 118 9.99 -21.05 7.15
C LYS A 118 11.29 -21.11 6.36
N SER A 119 12.42 -21.03 7.05
CA SER A 119 13.75 -21.13 6.45
C SER A 119 14.66 -21.93 7.37
N SER A 120 15.79 -22.41 6.84
CA SER A 120 16.90 -22.77 7.73
C SER A 120 17.41 -21.50 8.43
N ASP A 121 17.87 -21.64 9.66
CA ASP A 121 18.57 -20.57 10.39
C ASP A 121 20.09 -20.57 10.13
N GLY A 122 20.59 -21.52 9.32
CA GLY A 122 22.01 -21.70 9.01
C GLY A 122 22.78 -22.62 9.96
N SER A 123 22.16 -23.14 11.03
CA SER A 123 22.81 -24.00 12.02
C SER A 123 22.81 -25.48 11.62
N ILE A 124 23.56 -25.83 10.58
CA ILE A 124 23.73 -27.22 10.13
C ILE A 124 24.95 -27.84 10.84
N ASP A 125 24.74 -28.97 11.52
CA ASP A 125 25.80 -29.81 12.10
C ASP A 125 25.72 -31.22 11.52
N TYR A 126 26.61 -31.55 10.59
CA TYR A 126 26.68 -32.86 9.94
C TYR A 126 27.12 -33.98 10.88
N SER A 127 27.93 -33.67 11.89
CA SER A 127 28.44 -34.67 12.84
C SER A 127 27.32 -35.16 13.75
N LYS A 128 26.48 -34.22 14.22
CA LYS A 128 25.29 -34.51 15.04
C LYS A 128 24.05 -34.81 14.21
N LYS A 129 24.12 -34.59 12.89
CA LYS A 129 23.00 -34.72 11.94
C LYS A 129 21.81 -33.83 12.33
N THR A 130 22.09 -32.61 12.75
CA THR A 130 21.08 -31.62 13.16
C THR A 130 21.08 -30.42 12.22
N MET A 131 19.93 -29.77 12.10
CA MET A 131 19.77 -28.52 11.36
C MET A 131 18.72 -27.67 12.05
N GLY A 132 19.03 -26.39 12.27
CA GLY A 132 18.07 -25.43 12.78
C GLY A 132 17.14 -24.87 11.70
N TRP A 133 15.94 -24.54 12.16
CA TRP A 133 14.86 -23.98 11.38
C TRP A 133 14.32 -22.75 12.08
N LYS A 134 13.98 -21.74 11.29
CA LYS A 134 13.34 -20.52 11.76
C LYS A 134 11.99 -20.37 11.07
N ILE A 135 10.94 -20.15 11.87
CA ILE A 135 9.63 -19.74 11.38
C ILE A 135 9.43 -18.29 11.80
N THR A 136 9.19 -17.41 10.82
CA THR A 136 8.91 -15.99 11.07
C THR A 136 7.45 -15.73 10.74
N ILE A 137 6.71 -15.18 11.69
CA ILE A 137 5.32 -14.75 11.50
C ILE A 137 5.33 -13.23 11.35
N ASN A 138 4.69 -12.74 10.29
CA ASN A 138 4.58 -11.32 9.98
C ASN A 138 3.09 -10.93 9.89
N PRO A 139 2.46 -10.60 11.04
CA PRO A 139 1.09 -10.12 11.06
C PRO A 139 1.04 -8.68 10.53
N LEU A 140 0.37 -8.49 9.39
CA LEU A 140 0.20 -7.18 8.74
C LEU A 140 -1.24 -6.67 8.77
N LYS A 141 -2.22 -7.58 8.87
CA LYS A 141 -3.65 -7.26 8.76
C LYS A 141 -4.27 -7.03 10.14
N GLU A 142 -4.34 -8.09 10.95
CA GLU A 142 -4.97 -8.08 12.26
C GLU A 142 -4.15 -8.92 13.26
N PRO A 143 -4.26 -8.64 14.57
CA PRO A 143 -3.61 -9.46 15.60
C PRO A 143 -4.05 -10.92 15.49
N ILE A 144 -3.08 -11.83 15.48
CA ILE A 144 -3.34 -13.28 15.48
C ILE A 144 -3.63 -13.70 16.93
N LYS A 145 -4.88 -14.05 17.24
CA LYS A 145 -5.32 -14.37 18.61
C LYS A 145 -5.05 -15.84 19.00
N ASP A 146 -5.11 -16.77 18.05
CA ASP A 146 -4.99 -18.21 18.30
C ASP A 146 -4.05 -18.88 17.28
N LEU A 147 -2.77 -18.45 17.25
CA LEU A 147 -1.79 -18.98 16.29
C LEU A 147 -1.52 -20.47 16.55
N VAL A 148 -1.80 -21.32 15.57
CA VAL A 148 -1.39 -22.73 15.56
C VAL A 148 -0.44 -22.97 14.39
N ILE A 149 0.78 -23.39 14.70
CA ILE A 149 1.77 -23.82 13.70
C ILE A 149 1.79 -25.36 13.69
N ARG A 150 1.51 -25.95 12.53
CA ARG A 150 1.65 -27.39 12.29
C ARG A 150 2.77 -27.63 11.31
N ASP A 151 3.87 -28.16 11.81
CA ASP A 151 5.01 -28.60 11.01
C ASP A 151 5.03 -30.12 10.95
N THR A 152 5.20 -30.69 9.76
CA THR A 152 5.21 -32.13 9.54
C THR A 152 6.45 -32.53 8.77
N PHE A 153 6.93 -33.76 8.99
CA PHE A 153 8.10 -34.32 8.31
C PHE A 153 7.65 -35.43 7.34
N PRO A 154 7.03 -35.08 6.21
CA PRO A 154 6.28 -36.03 5.37
C PRO A 154 7.15 -37.14 4.77
N ASN A 155 8.46 -36.89 4.61
CA ASN A 155 9.39 -37.81 3.94
C ASN A 155 10.16 -38.71 4.93
N GLY A 156 9.86 -38.66 6.23
CA GLY A 156 10.44 -39.54 7.26
C GLY A 156 11.95 -39.38 7.53
N GLY A 157 12.68 -38.57 6.74
CA GLY A 157 14.11 -38.31 6.92
C GLY A 157 14.46 -37.29 8.00
N LEU A 158 13.46 -36.74 8.68
CA LEU A 158 13.62 -35.74 9.73
C LEU A 158 12.78 -36.12 10.95
N SER A 159 13.33 -35.85 12.13
CA SER A 159 12.63 -35.94 13.41
C SER A 159 12.87 -34.66 14.19
N LEU A 160 11.88 -34.27 14.98
CA LEU A 160 11.96 -33.10 15.85
C LEU A 160 12.66 -33.49 17.15
N ILE A 161 13.63 -32.68 17.57
CA ILE A 161 14.22 -32.78 18.89
C ILE A 161 13.33 -31.94 19.82
N SER A 162 12.62 -32.58 20.75
CA SER A 162 11.52 -31.94 21.50
C SER A 162 11.94 -30.72 22.34
N ASP A 163 13.21 -30.65 22.76
CA ASP A 163 13.71 -29.60 23.65
C ASP A 163 14.47 -28.47 22.92
N THR A 164 14.27 -28.32 21.60
CA THR A 164 14.97 -27.30 20.79
C THR A 164 14.07 -26.15 20.33
N PHE A 165 12.85 -26.04 20.85
CA PHE A 165 12.04 -24.83 20.66
C PHE A 165 12.61 -23.68 21.50
N ILE A 166 12.78 -22.53 20.87
CA ILE A 166 13.30 -21.29 21.48
C ILE A 166 12.27 -20.19 21.29
#